data_AF-A0A7C4FJV6-F1
#
_entry.id   AF-A0A7C4FJV6-F1
#
_cell.length_a   1.000
_cell.length_b   1.000
_cell.length_c   1.000
_cell.angle_alpha   90.00
_cell.angle_beta   90.00
_cell.angle_gamma   90.00
#
_symmetry.space_group_name_H-M   'P 1'
#
loop_
_entity.id
_entity.type
_entity.pdbx_description
1 polymer ?
#
loop_
_entity_poly.entity_id
_entity_poly.type
_entity_poly.pdbx_seq_one_letter_code
_entity_poly.pdbx_strand_id
1 'polypeptide(L)' 'MKKAGKLLHVTPSGGVVRFEVEPKMGQPVFDREGKRVGNVIDIFGPTQRPYVKIKPASGVRLEELVGKYVYA' A
#
# COMPACT_ATOMS: atom_id res chain seq x y z
N MET A 1 -8.30 -0.25 11.64
CA MET A 1 -7.57 -0.61 10.41
C MET A 1 -8.23 -1.82 9.79
N LYS A 2 -8.46 -1.79 8.47
CA LYS A 2 -8.99 -2.90 7.68
C LYS A 2 -7.87 -3.46 6.82
N LYS A 3 -7.94 -4.76 6.53
CA LYS A 3 -7.03 -5.41 5.57
C LYS A 3 -7.27 -4.79 4.20
N ALA A 4 -6.28 -4.10 3.66
CA ALA A 4 -6.45 -3.30 2.44
C ALA A 4 -6.06 -4.08 1.18
N GLY A 5 -4.97 -4.86 1.23
CA GLY A 5 -4.51 -5.61 0.07
C GLY A 5 -3.12 -6.21 0.26
N LYS A 6 -2.63 -6.96 -0.73
CA LYS A 6 -1.28 -7.56 -0.74
C LYS A 6 -0.32 -6.68 -1.54
N LEU A 7 0.88 -6.42 -1.01
CA LEU A 7 1.93 -5.73 -1.74
C LEU A 7 2.41 -6.65 -2.88
N LEU A 8 2.23 -6.21 -4.12
CA LEU A 8 2.48 -7.03 -5.30
C LEU A 8 3.94 -6.95 -5.75
N HIS A 9 4.46 -5.74 -5.91
CA HIS A 9 5.85 -5.49 -6.28
C HIS A 9 6.25 -4.07 -5.88
N VAL A 10 7.56 -3.82 -5.89
CA VAL A 10 8.15 -2.51 -5.65
C VAL A 10 8.66 -1.94 -6.98
N THR A 11 8.42 -0.65 -7.17
CA THR A 11 8.94 0.14 -8.30
C THR A 11 9.89 1.21 -7.75
N PRO A 12 10.72 1.84 -8.59
CA PRO A 12 11.55 2.97 -8.16
C PRO A 12 10.73 4.12 -7.53
N SER A 13 9.44 4.22 -7.89
CA SER A 13 8.53 5.26 -7.40
C SER A 13 7.71 4.88 -6.15
N GLY A 14 7.81 3.63 -5.67
CA GLY A 14 7.04 3.13 -4.53
C GLY A 14 6.47 1.72 -4.76
N GLY A 15 5.70 1.24 -3.78
CA GLY A 15 5.09 -0.09 -3.81
C GLY A 15 3.71 -0.11 -4.45
N VAL A 16 3.36 -1.17 -5.16
CA VAL A 16 2.05 -1.34 -5.78
C VAL A 16 1.22 -2.37 -5.00
N VAL A 17 0.01 -1.98 -4.63
CA VAL A 17 -0.95 -2.81 -3.91
C VAL A 17 -2.26 -2.84 -4.68
N ARG A 18 -2.92 -3.99 -4.76
CA ARG A 18 -4.31 -4.06 -5.21
C ARG A 18 -5.23 -3.96 -4.00
N PHE A 19 -5.97 -2.86 -3.91
CA PHE A 19 -6.86 -2.59 -2.79
C PHE A 19 -8.21 -3.32 -2.95
N GLU A 20 -8.71 -3.85 -1.84
CA GLU A 20 -10.03 -4.47 -1.69
C GLU A 20 -10.99 -3.60 -0.87
N VAL A 21 -10.50 -2.46 -0.40
CA VAL A 21 -11.26 -1.42 0.31
C VAL A 21 -11.13 -0.11 -0.45
N GLU A 22 -12.04 0.83 -0.20
CA GLU A 22 -11.98 2.16 -0.81
C GLU A 22 -10.68 2.89 -0.43
N PRO A 23 -9.80 3.18 -1.40
CA PRO A 23 -8.58 3.92 -1.12
C PRO A 23 -8.83 5.43 -1.05
N LYS A 24 -8.08 6.13 -0.21
CA LYS A 24 -8.05 7.59 -0.14
C LYS A 24 -6.66 8.11 -0.44
N MET A 25 -6.58 9.16 -1.26
CA MET A 25 -5.31 9.81 -1.56
C MET A 25 -4.67 10.34 -0.27
N GLY A 26 -3.37 10.14 -0.11
CA GLY A 26 -2.61 10.59 1.07
C GLY A 26 -2.81 9.78 2.34
N GLN A 27 -3.73 8.80 2.37
CA GLN A 27 -3.99 8.04 3.59
C GLN A 27 -2.77 7.19 3.99
N PRO A 28 -2.52 7.02 5.31
CA PRO A 28 -1.45 6.17 5.79
C PRO A 28 -1.77 4.70 5.53
N VAL A 29 -0.72 3.93 5.28
CA VAL A 29 -0.78 2.48 5.14
C VAL A 29 0.13 1.84 6.18
N PHE A 30 -0.34 0.75 6.77
CA PHE A 30 0.31 0.03 7.86
C PHE A 30 0.55 -1.43 7.51
N ASP A 31 1.44 -2.09 8.24
CA ASP A 31 1.58 -3.54 8.23
C ASP A 31 0.63 -4.20 9.24
N ARG A 32 0.75 -5.52 9.40
CA ARG A 32 -0.08 -6.30 10.33
C ARG A 32 0.17 -5.96 11.80
N GLU A 33 1.36 -5.47 12.14
CA GLU A 33 1.73 -5.06 13.49
C GLU A 33 1.29 -3.61 13.79
N GLY A 34 0.68 -2.92 12.81
CA GLY A 34 0.31 -1.52 12.93
C GLY A 34 1.48 -0.55 12.74
N LYS A 35 2.65 -1.03 12.27
CA LYS A 35 3.77 -0.16 11.94
C LYS A 35 3.49 0.54 10.62
N ARG A 36 3.85 1.82 10.54
CA ARG A 36 3.61 2.65 9.36
C ARG A 36 4.52 2.21 8.21
N VAL A 37 3.92 1.83 7.09
CA VAL A 37 4.60 1.47 5.85
C VAL A 37 4.82 2.69 4.98
N GLY A 38 3.83 3.58 4.88
CA GLY A 38 3.88 4.72 3.97
C GLY A 38 2.56 5.44 3.81
N ASN A 39 2.40 6.16 2.69
CA ASN A 39 1.13 6.78 2.32
C ASN A 39 0.77 6.49 0.86
N VAL A 40 -0.52 6.51 0.57
CA VAL A 40 -1.05 6.45 -0.79
C VAL A 40 -0.69 7.71 -1.57
N ILE A 41 -0.04 7.55 -2.73
CA ILE A 41 0.34 8.65 -3.62
C ILE A 41 -0.26 8.56 -5.02
N ASP A 42 -1.00 7.49 -5.32
CA ASP A 42 -1.64 7.28 -6.62
C ASP A 42 -2.73 6.21 -6.48
N ILE A 43 -3.84 6.37 -7.20
CA ILE A 43 -4.96 5.42 -7.25
C ILE A 43 -5.35 5.27 -8.71
N PHE A 44 -5.27 4.06 -9.25
CA PHE A 44 -5.43 3.82 -10.68
C PHE A 44 -6.03 2.44 -10.99
N GLY A 45 -6.46 2.24 -12.23
CA GLY A 45 -7.03 0.97 -12.69
C GLY A 45 -8.52 0.81 -12.35
N PRO A 46 -9.02 -0.44 -12.23
CA PRO A 46 -10.46 -0.72 -12.10
C PRO A 46 -11.07 -0.13 -10.83
N THR A 47 -12.24 0.50 -10.95
CA THR A 47 -12.92 1.18 -9.84
C THR A 47 -13.35 0.23 -8.71
N GLN A 48 -13.72 -1.01 -9.02
CA GLN A 48 -14.11 -1.99 -7.98
C GLN A 48 -12.93 -2.53 -7.16
N ARG A 49 -11.74 -2.62 -7.76
CA ARG A 49 -10.53 -3.20 -7.13
C ARG A 49 -9.29 -2.47 -7.65
N PRO A 50 -9.10 -1.21 -7.22
CA PRO A 50 -8.08 -0.35 -7.77
C PRO A 50 -6.67 -0.80 -7.37
N TYR A 51 -5.71 -0.41 -8.17
CA TYR A 51 -4.31 -0.43 -7.80
C TYR A 51 -3.95 0.89 -7.12
N VAL A 52 -3.05 0.80 -6.15
CA VAL A 52 -2.64 1.91 -5.32
C VAL A 52 -1.12 1.91 -5.23
N LYS A 53 -0.52 3.09 -5.41
CA LYS A 53 0.92 3.30 -5.23
C LYS A 53 1.18 3.85 -3.84
N ILE A 54 2.11 3.25 -3.13
CA ILE A 54 2.50 3.62 -1.77
C ILE A 54 3.92 4.17 -1.80
N LYS A 55 4.08 5.41 -1.33
CA LYS A 55 5.40 5.96 -1.04
C LYS A 55 5.84 5.49 0.35
N PRO A 56 7.02 4.84 0.48
CA PRO A 56 7.47 4.35 1.78
C PRO A 56 7.72 5.50 2.76
N ALA A 57 7.48 5.23 4.03
CA ALA A 57 7.97 6.08 5.10
C ALA A 57 9.51 5.95 5.23
N SER A 58 10.14 6.92 5.89
CA SER A 58 11.59 6.88 6.12
C SER A 58 12.01 5.60 6.85
N GLY A 59 13.07 4.94 6.36
CA GLY A 59 13.59 3.70 6.92
C GLY A 59 12.80 2.43 6.58
N VAL A 60 11.68 2.53 5.83
CA VAL A 60 10.91 1.36 5.39
C VAL A 60 11.48 0.79 4.09
N ARG A 61 11.83 -0.49 4.10
CA ARG A 61 12.22 -1.27 2.91
C ARG A 61 11.01 -2.06 2.41
N LEU A 62 10.40 -1.61 1.31
CA LEU A 62 9.18 -2.22 0.78
C LEU A 62 9.43 -3.61 0.19
N GLU A 63 10.65 -3.89 -0.22
CA GLU A 63 11.09 -5.17 -0.77
C GLU A 63 10.87 -6.29 0.25
N GLU A 64 11.11 -6.02 1.53
CA GLU A 64 10.90 -6.95 2.65
C GLU A 64 9.40 -7.18 2.96
N LEU A 65 8.53 -6.37 2.36
CA LEU A 65 7.07 -6.43 2.53
C LEU A 65 6.37 -7.03 1.32
N VAL A 66 7.09 -7.37 0.25
CA VAL A 66 6.50 -7.96 -0.95
C VAL A 66 5.80 -9.26 -0.58
N GLY A 67 4.57 -9.40 -1.06
CA GLY A 67 3.71 -10.53 -0.76
C GLY A 67 3.02 -10.49 0.61
N LYS A 68 3.32 -9.51 1.47
CA LYS A 68 2.61 -9.30 2.74
C LYS A 68 1.36 -8.45 2.55
N TYR A 69 0.43 -8.58 3.49
CA TYR A 69 -0.75 -7.73 3.53
C TYR A 69 -0.43 -6.38 4.18
N VAL A 70 -1.06 -5.35 3.63
CA VAL A 70 -1.07 -3.99 4.17
C VAL A 70 -2.48 -3.63 4.62
N TYR A 71 -2.56 -2.61 5.47
CA TYR A 71 -3.76 -2.21 6.20
C TYR A 71 -3.98 -0.70 6.08
N ALA A 72 -5.24 -0.29 5.98
CA ALA A 72 -5.68 1.10 5.89
C ALA A 72 -6.85 1.37 6.85
#